data_AF-A0A935D341-F1
#
_entry.id   AF-A0A935D341-F1
#
_cell.length_a   1.000
_cell.length_b   1.000
_cell.length_c   1.000
_cell.angle_alpha   90.00
_cell.angle_beta   90.00
_cell.angle_gamma   90.00
#
_symmetry.space_group_name_H-M   'P 1'
#
loop_
_entity.id
_entity.type
_entity.pdbx_description
1 polymer ?
#
loop_
_entity_poly.entity_id
_entity_poly.type
_entity_poly.pdbx_seq_one_letter_code
_entity_poly.pdbx_strand_id
1 'polypeptide(L)'
;MSLRRPFAWTLAVVVPTALAAMGCFAESGDAATGSEMGEASEALTAEQLECEGYDSTFADKLAKAGLKRDGHSSQHRCYSYVKDHIAAATGRAVPQSLYSTTYGASAYQFSNWARNNPNDLAALGFKEVALGKDERPPKGSIIVWARGQCGYSAKHGHIEVVVDDGGRACSDFCGKIPTDCGAPTVFIPVTATAPDAGSDGGTDAGGARCSARRDGGADAADARPDAADARADAADARPDVVQKDSCAGRADGWYCSELATYSAYQCKGQQIALGYQCASGQSCASSGPSRAAVMQNNVPACN
;
A
#
# COMPACT_ATOMS: atom_id res chain seq x y z
N MET A 1 -21.84 -38.49 52.78
CA MET A 1 -22.79 -37.44 52.31
C MET A 1 -22.38 -37.11 50.88
N SER A 2 -22.78 -37.88 49.87
CA SER A 2 -24.07 -37.78 49.16
C SER A 2 -24.47 -36.34 48.88
N LEU A 3 -24.35 -35.92 47.62
CA LEU A 3 -25.50 -35.43 46.85
C LEU A 3 -25.19 -35.42 45.34
N ARG A 4 -25.98 -36.22 44.64
CA ARG A 4 -26.20 -36.28 43.18
C ARG A 4 -26.81 -34.93 42.72
N ARG A 5 -26.71 -34.47 41.47
CA ARG A 5 -27.44 -35.00 40.29
C ARG A 5 -27.01 -34.31 38.96
N PRO A 6 -27.28 -34.97 37.82
CA PRO A 6 -27.07 -34.47 36.45
C PRO A 6 -28.32 -33.79 35.88
N PHE A 7 -28.18 -32.98 34.83
CA PHE A 7 -29.29 -32.70 33.90
C PHE A 7 -28.77 -32.53 32.47
N ALA A 8 -29.13 -33.50 31.63
CA ALA A 8 -29.08 -33.42 30.18
C ALA A 8 -30.40 -32.81 29.68
N TRP A 9 -30.34 -31.99 28.63
CA TRP A 9 -31.49 -31.64 27.81
C TRP A 9 -31.13 -31.82 26.34
N THR A 10 -31.69 -32.87 25.76
CA THR A 10 -31.78 -33.09 24.32
C THR A 10 -33.05 -32.39 23.86
N LEU A 11 -32.98 -31.48 22.90
CA LEU A 11 -34.14 -31.05 22.12
C LEU A 11 -33.89 -31.41 20.66
N ALA A 12 -34.60 -32.43 20.20
CA ALA A 12 -34.84 -32.69 18.79
C ALA A 12 -35.99 -31.77 18.34
N VAL A 13 -35.81 -31.04 17.23
CA VAL A 13 -36.90 -30.39 16.53
C VAL A 13 -36.96 -30.95 15.11
N VAL A 14 -38.18 -31.37 14.78
CA VAL A 14 -38.63 -32.06 13.59
C VAL A 14 -38.73 -31.10 12.41
N VAL A 15 -38.33 -31.60 11.24
CA VAL A 15 -38.47 -30.99 9.91
C VAL A 15 -39.93 -31.02 9.46
N PRO A 16 -40.44 -29.99 8.77
CA PRO A 16 -41.48 -30.16 7.77
C PRO A 16 -40.91 -30.05 6.35
N THR A 17 -41.07 -31.15 5.62
CA THR A 17 -40.94 -31.29 4.18
C THR A 17 -41.97 -30.40 3.48
N ALA A 18 -41.53 -29.54 2.56
CA ALA A 18 -42.41 -28.88 1.60
C ALA A 18 -42.03 -29.31 0.18
N LEU A 19 -43.01 -29.93 -0.46
CA LEU A 19 -43.03 -30.51 -1.79
C LEU A 19 -43.84 -29.56 -2.69
N ALA A 20 -43.26 -29.03 -3.78
CA ALA A 20 -43.91 -28.42 -4.95
C ALA A 20 -42.86 -27.56 -5.70
N ALA A 21 -42.80 -27.46 -7.02
CA ALA A 21 -43.50 -28.09 -8.12
C ALA A 21 -42.62 -27.95 -9.37
N MET A 22 -42.71 -28.94 -10.25
CA MET A 22 -42.22 -28.92 -11.63
C MET A 22 -42.93 -27.81 -12.42
N GLY A 23 -42.17 -26.94 -13.07
CA GLY A 23 -42.64 -26.03 -14.10
C GLY A 23 -41.68 -26.04 -15.27
N CYS A 24 -41.97 -26.86 -16.28
CA CYS A 24 -41.39 -26.72 -17.61
C CYS A 24 -42.08 -25.57 -18.32
N PHE A 25 -41.35 -24.52 -18.69
CA PHE A 25 -41.72 -23.65 -19.80
C PHE A 25 -40.47 -23.36 -20.62
N ALA A 26 -40.47 -23.90 -21.83
CA ALA A 26 -39.58 -23.52 -22.90
C ALA A 26 -40.20 -22.30 -23.58
N GLU A 27 -39.45 -21.20 -23.66
CA GLU A 27 -39.75 -20.11 -24.58
C GLU A 27 -38.44 -19.69 -25.25
N SER A 28 -38.37 -19.98 -26.54
CA SER A 28 -37.34 -19.55 -27.48
C SER A 28 -37.66 -18.14 -27.94
N GLY A 29 -36.81 -17.17 -27.58
CA GLY A 29 -36.89 -15.80 -28.05
C GLY A 29 -35.50 -15.20 -28.19
N ASP A 30 -35.03 -15.15 -29.44
CA ASP A 30 -33.90 -14.33 -29.87
C ASP A 30 -34.15 -12.85 -29.52
N ALA A 31 -33.31 -12.28 -28.66
CA ALA A 31 -33.12 -10.86 -28.53
C ALA A 31 -31.67 -10.58 -28.12
N ALA A 32 -30.82 -10.45 -29.14
CA ALA A 32 -29.56 -9.75 -29.04
C ALA A 32 -29.83 -8.28 -28.70
N THR A 33 -29.65 -7.90 -27.44
CA THR A 33 -29.45 -6.51 -27.02
C THR A 33 -28.31 -6.49 -26.03
N GLY A 34 -27.24 -5.80 -26.42
CA GLY A 34 -25.97 -5.72 -25.70
C GLY A 34 -26.17 -5.37 -24.24
N SER A 35 -25.74 -6.30 -23.40
CA SER A 35 -25.48 -6.06 -22.00
C SER A 35 -23.98 -6.28 -21.81
N GLU A 36 -23.18 -5.34 -22.31
CA GLU A 36 -21.81 -5.11 -21.82
C GLU A 36 -21.93 -4.60 -20.39
N MET A 37 -22.36 -5.48 -19.48
CA MET A 37 -22.19 -5.27 -18.05
C MET A 37 -20.70 -5.40 -17.79
N GLY A 38 -20.07 -4.23 -17.73
CA GLY A 38 -18.69 -3.92 -17.40
C GLY A 38 -17.77 -5.11 -17.18
N GLU A 39 -16.78 -5.24 -18.06
CA GLU A 39 -15.53 -5.90 -17.75
C GLU A 39 -15.14 -5.54 -16.31
N ALA A 40 -15.26 -6.52 -15.42
CA ALA A 40 -14.74 -6.42 -14.08
C ALA A 40 -13.27 -6.08 -14.26
N SER A 41 -12.91 -4.87 -13.82
CA SER A 41 -11.56 -4.35 -13.78
C SER A 41 -10.56 -5.46 -13.54
N GLU A 42 -9.82 -5.78 -14.59
CA GLU A 42 -8.83 -6.83 -14.52
C GLU A 42 -7.82 -6.41 -13.46
N ALA A 43 -7.53 -7.31 -12.51
CA ALA A 43 -6.37 -7.16 -11.64
C ALA A 43 -5.13 -6.89 -12.52
N LEU A 44 -4.05 -6.35 -11.94
CA LEU A 44 -2.78 -6.25 -12.66
C LEU A 44 -2.54 -7.54 -13.45
N THR A 45 -2.43 -7.40 -14.76
CA THR A 45 -2.26 -8.56 -15.64
C THR A 45 -1.01 -9.33 -15.20
N ALA A 46 -0.97 -10.63 -15.46
CA ALA A 46 0.21 -11.44 -15.11
C ALA A 46 1.51 -10.84 -15.69
N GLU A 47 1.42 -10.25 -16.88
CA GLU A 47 2.53 -9.55 -17.53
C GLU A 47 2.95 -8.28 -16.76
N GLN A 48 1.99 -7.47 -16.29
CA GLN A 48 2.30 -6.31 -15.44
C GLN A 48 2.96 -6.75 -14.12
N LEU A 49 2.45 -7.79 -13.47
CA LEU A 49 3.04 -8.31 -12.24
C LEU A 49 4.47 -8.82 -12.46
N GLU A 50 4.70 -9.54 -13.55
CA GLU A 50 6.04 -9.97 -13.95
C GLU A 50 6.98 -8.78 -14.14
N CYS A 51 6.52 -7.72 -14.81
CA CYS A 51 7.29 -6.49 -14.99
C CYS A 51 7.59 -5.73 -13.70
N GLU A 52 6.73 -5.86 -12.70
CA GLU A 52 6.96 -5.31 -11.37
C GLU A 52 7.89 -6.17 -10.50
N GLY A 53 8.33 -7.34 -11.01
CA GLY A 53 9.22 -8.28 -10.31
C GLY A 53 8.48 -9.12 -9.26
N TYR A 54 7.17 -9.31 -9.43
CA TYR A 54 6.30 -9.98 -8.47
C TYR A 54 6.79 -11.39 -8.12
N ASP A 55 6.97 -11.65 -6.82
CA ASP A 55 7.39 -12.96 -6.30
C ASP A 55 6.18 -13.74 -5.79
N SER A 56 5.65 -14.62 -6.65
CA SER A 56 4.49 -15.47 -6.31
C SER A 56 4.77 -16.43 -5.15
N THR A 57 6.03 -16.87 -4.97
CA THR A 57 6.41 -17.79 -3.89
C THR A 57 6.40 -17.06 -2.56
N PHE A 58 6.91 -15.83 -2.52
CA PHE A 58 6.83 -14.99 -1.33
C PHE A 58 5.37 -14.59 -1.05
N ALA A 59 4.61 -14.24 -2.08
CA ALA A 59 3.18 -13.95 -1.97
C ALA A 59 2.39 -15.08 -1.31
N ASP A 60 2.62 -16.33 -1.73
CA ASP A 60 1.98 -17.51 -1.14
C ASP A 60 2.34 -17.70 0.33
N LYS A 61 3.60 -17.47 0.72
CA LYS A 61 4.02 -17.54 2.13
C LYS A 61 3.32 -16.47 2.97
N LEU A 62 3.21 -15.25 2.46
CA LEU A 62 2.56 -14.15 3.17
C LEU A 62 1.05 -14.37 3.30
N ALA A 63 0.37 -14.75 2.22
CA ALA A 63 -1.04 -15.13 2.22
C ALA A 63 -1.31 -16.27 3.22
N LYS A 64 -0.48 -17.31 3.21
CA LYS A 64 -0.58 -18.43 4.17
C LYS A 64 -0.37 -17.99 5.63
N ALA A 65 0.51 -17.02 5.88
CA ALA A 65 0.69 -16.45 7.22
C ALA A 65 -0.57 -15.68 7.66
N GLY A 66 -1.13 -14.84 6.77
CA GLY A 66 -2.38 -14.10 7.01
C GLY A 66 -3.57 -15.01 7.31
N LEU A 67 -3.73 -16.11 6.57
CA LEU A 67 -4.80 -17.10 6.75
C LEU A 67 -4.82 -17.78 8.12
N LYS A 68 -3.73 -17.72 8.90
CA LYS A 68 -3.73 -18.20 10.31
C LYS A 68 -4.70 -17.42 11.20
N ARG A 69 -5.26 -16.31 10.70
CA ARG A 69 -6.23 -15.46 11.38
C ARG A 69 -7.65 -15.62 10.83
N ASP A 70 -7.87 -16.55 9.90
CA ASP A 70 -9.20 -16.85 9.37
C ASP A 70 -10.10 -17.46 10.46
N GLY A 71 -11.36 -17.03 10.50
CA GLY A 71 -12.33 -17.40 11.54
C GLY A 71 -12.12 -16.76 12.92
N HIS A 72 -11.08 -15.93 13.12
CA HIS A 72 -10.91 -15.18 14.37
C HIS A 72 -11.73 -13.87 14.36
N SER A 73 -12.15 -13.41 15.54
CA SER A 73 -12.72 -12.07 15.70
C SER A 73 -11.64 -10.98 15.69
N SER A 74 -12.02 -9.76 15.29
CA SER A 74 -11.12 -8.59 15.37
C SER A 74 -10.66 -8.35 16.80
N GLN A 75 -9.37 -8.06 16.95
CA GLN A 75 -8.74 -7.72 18.22
C GLN A 75 -8.17 -6.29 18.20
N HIS A 76 -8.42 -5.53 17.13
CA HIS A 76 -7.84 -4.21 16.88
C HIS A 76 -6.30 -4.21 16.88
N ARG A 77 -5.71 -5.33 16.47
CA ARG A 77 -4.26 -5.58 16.43
C ARG A 77 -3.76 -5.84 15.02
N CYS A 78 -4.51 -5.40 14.00
CA CYS A 78 -4.23 -5.64 12.58
C CYS A 78 -2.76 -5.38 12.22
N TYR A 79 -2.22 -4.23 12.62
CA TYR A 79 -0.82 -3.89 12.33
C TYR A 79 0.21 -4.79 13.02
N SER A 80 -0.01 -5.16 14.29
CA SER A 80 0.89 -6.08 14.99
C SER A 80 0.93 -7.42 14.27
N TYR A 81 -0.23 -7.95 13.86
CA TYR A 81 -0.27 -9.23 13.18
C TYR A 81 0.29 -9.19 11.77
N VAL A 82 0.08 -8.11 11.01
CA VAL A 82 0.72 -8.00 9.69
C VAL A 82 2.25 -8.00 9.82
N LYS A 83 2.83 -7.38 10.87
CA LYS A 83 4.27 -7.51 11.14
C LYS A 83 4.69 -8.96 11.43
N ASP A 84 3.90 -9.68 12.23
CA ASP A 84 4.16 -11.10 12.50
C ASP A 84 4.05 -11.95 11.21
N HIS A 85 3.11 -11.61 10.32
CA HIS A 85 2.95 -12.27 9.02
C HIS A 85 4.15 -12.03 8.11
N ILE A 86 4.64 -10.77 8.04
CA ILE A 86 5.87 -10.42 7.30
C ILE A 86 7.06 -11.21 7.85
N ALA A 87 7.25 -11.24 9.18
CA ALA A 87 8.34 -11.99 9.80
C ALA A 87 8.26 -13.48 9.48
N ALA A 88 7.05 -14.07 9.56
CA ALA A 88 6.82 -15.48 9.26
C ALA A 88 7.05 -15.83 7.78
N ALA A 89 6.71 -14.93 6.86
CA ALA A 89 6.84 -15.17 5.43
C ALA A 89 8.26 -14.94 4.91
N THR A 90 8.95 -13.92 5.41
CA THR A 90 10.35 -13.60 5.06
C THR A 90 11.35 -14.50 5.78
N GLY A 91 10.99 -15.06 6.94
CA GLY A 91 11.95 -15.72 7.84
C GLY A 91 12.98 -14.74 8.43
N ARG A 92 12.70 -13.43 8.39
CA ARG A 92 13.60 -12.36 8.85
C ARG A 92 12.94 -11.57 9.97
N ALA A 93 13.77 -10.96 10.81
CA ALA A 93 13.29 -9.95 11.74
C ALA A 93 12.82 -8.71 10.96
N VAL A 94 11.63 -8.22 11.28
CA VAL A 94 11.13 -6.95 10.74
C VAL A 94 12.02 -5.81 11.28
N PRO A 95 12.42 -4.83 10.45
CA PRO A 95 13.24 -3.69 10.88
C PRO A 95 12.76 -3.04 12.17
N GLN A 96 13.69 -2.69 13.06
CA GLN A 96 13.36 -2.02 14.33
C GLN A 96 12.64 -0.67 14.12
N SER A 97 12.87 -0.02 12.98
CA SER A 97 12.16 1.20 12.57
C SER A 97 10.63 1.01 12.52
N LEU A 98 10.14 -0.17 12.17
CA LEU A 98 8.71 -0.55 12.21
C LEU A 98 8.16 -0.87 13.61
N TYR A 99 9.01 -0.86 14.63
CA TYR A 99 8.62 -0.94 16.04
C TYR A 99 8.80 0.39 16.77
N SER A 100 9.41 1.40 16.13
CA SER A 100 9.57 2.74 16.71
C SER A 100 8.22 3.37 17.07
N THR A 101 8.16 4.25 18.06
CA THR A 101 6.91 4.96 18.39
C THR A 101 6.41 5.86 17.26
N THR A 102 7.30 6.26 16.35
CA THR A 102 6.99 7.12 15.20
C THR A 102 6.30 6.36 14.05
N TYR A 103 6.68 5.11 13.78
CA TYR A 103 6.14 4.32 12.65
C TYR A 103 5.52 2.97 13.05
N GLY A 104 5.74 2.55 14.29
CA GLY A 104 5.33 1.26 14.85
C GLY A 104 3.98 1.28 15.54
N ALA A 105 3.24 2.40 15.52
CA ALA A 105 2.01 2.56 16.28
C ALA A 105 0.72 2.40 15.44
N SER A 106 0.79 2.31 14.10
CA SER A 106 -0.44 2.27 13.29
C SER A 106 -0.26 1.74 11.87
N ALA A 107 -1.37 1.32 11.26
CA ALA A 107 -1.43 0.88 9.87
C ALA A 107 -1.03 1.99 8.90
N TYR A 108 -1.58 3.21 9.04
CA TYR A 108 -1.24 4.31 8.11
C TYR A 108 0.25 4.70 8.19
N GLN A 109 0.87 4.56 9.37
CA GLN A 109 2.29 4.83 9.54
C GLN A 109 3.18 3.82 8.81
N PHE A 110 2.71 2.59 8.58
CA PHE A 110 3.43 1.63 7.74
C PHE A 110 3.64 2.18 6.33
N SER A 111 2.60 2.73 5.69
CA SER A 111 2.73 3.33 4.35
C SER A 111 3.67 4.53 4.34
N ASN A 112 3.61 5.39 5.36
CA ASN A 112 4.54 6.52 5.47
C ASN A 112 5.99 6.04 5.66
N TRP A 113 6.19 5.02 6.49
CA TRP A 113 7.49 4.39 6.67
C TRP A 113 8.00 3.79 5.36
N ALA A 114 7.18 3.02 4.65
CA ALA A 114 7.55 2.35 3.40
C ALA A 114 8.03 3.34 2.35
N ARG A 115 7.31 4.46 2.17
CA ARG A 115 7.69 5.55 1.24
C ARG A 115 8.97 6.25 1.64
N ASN A 116 9.19 6.45 2.93
CA ASN A 116 10.38 7.12 3.46
C ASN A 116 11.60 6.20 3.57
N ASN A 117 11.42 4.88 3.45
CA ASN A 117 12.48 3.88 3.61
C ASN A 117 12.40 2.83 2.47
N PRO A 118 12.49 3.25 1.19
CA PRO A 118 12.30 2.34 0.06
C PRO A 118 13.31 1.20 0.02
N ASN A 119 14.55 1.43 0.49
CA ASN A 119 15.58 0.38 0.57
C ASN A 119 15.25 -0.67 1.64
N ASP A 120 14.73 -0.26 2.80
CA ASP A 120 14.31 -1.19 3.85
C ASP A 120 13.07 -1.99 3.41
N LEU A 121 12.14 -1.33 2.71
CA LEU A 121 10.98 -1.97 2.10
C LEU A 121 11.42 -3.03 1.06
N ALA A 122 12.35 -2.67 0.18
CA ALA A 122 12.91 -3.60 -0.80
C ALA A 122 13.66 -4.76 -0.14
N ALA A 123 14.40 -4.50 0.95
CA ALA A 123 15.09 -5.53 1.73
C ALA A 123 14.13 -6.52 2.43
N LEU A 124 12.89 -6.08 2.70
CA LEU A 124 11.78 -6.94 3.13
C LEU A 124 11.10 -7.70 1.98
N GLY A 125 11.50 -7.45 0.73
CA GLY A 125 10.92 -8.07 -0.46
C GLY A 125 9.62 -7.41 -0.91
N PHE A 126 9.43 -6.11 -0.67
CA PHE A 126 8.23 -5.40 -1.10
C PHE A 126 8.54 -4.20 -2.00
N LYS A 127 7.54 -3.86 -2.81
CA LYS A 127 7.51 -2.63 -3.61
C LYS A 127 6.11 -2.03 -3.53
N GLU A 128 6.03 -0.70 -3.40
CA GLU A 128 4.75 0.01 -3.55
C GLU A 128 4.37 0.08 -5.04
N VAL A 129 3.11 -0.25 -5.35
CA VAL A 129 2.55 -0.12 -6.70
C VAL A 129 1.31 0.75 -6.66
N ALA A 130 1.11 1.55 -7.70
CA ALA A 130 -0.12 2.28 -7.91
C ALA A 130 -1.09 1.34 -8.64
N LEU A 131 -2.26 1.12 -8.03
CA LEU A 131 -3.36 0.41 -8.68
C LEU A 131 -4.45 1.41 -9.06
N GLY A 132 -5.11 1.14 -10.19
CA GLY A 132 -6.35 1.80 -10.55
C GLY A 132 -7.43 1.57 -9.48
N LYS A 133 -8.43 2.47 -9.42
CA LYS A 133 -9.52 2.39 -8.43
C LYS A 133 -10.24 1.04 -8.45
N ASP A 134 -10.39 0.48 -9.64
CA ASP A 134 -11.11 -0.76 -9.85
C ASP A 134 -10.15 -1.96 -9.85
N GLU A 135 -8.85 -1.76 -10.00
CA GLU A 135 -7.87 -2.85 -10.02
C GLU A 135 -7.77 -3.54 -8.66
N ARG A 136 -7.77 -4.88 -8.68
CA ARG A 136 -7.64 -5.67 -7.47
C ARG A 136 -6.17 -5.89 -7.12
N PRO A 137 -5.77 -5.72 -5.85
CA PRO A 137 -4.44 -6.11 -5.41
C PRO A 137 -4.25 -7.63 -5.55
N PRO A 138 -3.10 -8.10 -6.05
CA PRO A 138 -2.85 -9.53 -6.19
C PRO A 138 -2.70 -10.20 -4.82
N LYS A 139 -2.90 -11.52 -4.77
CA LYS A 139 -2.62 -12.33 -3.58
C LYS A 139 -1.24 -12.03 -2.98
N GLY A 140 -1.11 -12.11 -1.66
CA GLY A 140 0.13 -11.82 -0.94
C GLY A 140 0.51 -10.34 -0.89
N SER A 141 -0.24 -9.43 -1.51
CA SER A 141 -0.05 -7.99 -1.31
C SER A 141 -0.37 -7.59 0.12
N ILE A 142 0.30 -6.55 0.60
CA ILE A 142 -0.12 -5.80 1.78
C ILE A 142 -0.91 -4.59 1.30
N ILE A 143 -2.13 -4.45 1.82
CA ILE A 143 -2.97 -3.28 1.59
C ILE A 143 -3.06 -2.44 2.85
N VAL A 144 -3.01 -1.12 2.69
CA VAL A 144 -3.15 -0.17 3.79
C VAL A 144 -4.23 0.84 3.47
N TRP A 145 -5.24 0.88 4.32
CA TRP A 145 -6.30 1.87 4.32
C TRP A 145 -5.88 3.08 5.16
N ALA A 146 -6.07 4.27 4.61
CA ALA A 146 -5.76 5.50 5.31
C ALA A 146 -6.65 5.70 6.55
N ARG A 147 -6.30 6.69 7.36
CA ARG A 147 -7.07 7.07 8.55
C ARG A 147 -8.51 7.42 8.18
N GLY A 148 -9.47 6.74 8.80
CA GLY A 148 -10.92 6.98 8.59
C GLY A 148 -11.48 6.44 7.28
N GLN A 149 -10.64 5.91 6.39
CA GLN A 149 -11.08 5.36 5.11
C GLN A 149 -11.94 4.12 5.36
N CYS A 150 -13.00 3.93 4.57
CA CYS A 150 -13.88 2.75 4.65
C CYS A 150 -14.46 2.47 6.06
N GLY A 151 -14.61 3.49 6.91
CA GLY A 151 -15.07 3.32 8.29
C GLY A 151 -14.02 2.71 9.24
N TYR A 152 -12.79 2.52 8.79
CA TYR A 152 -11.68 2.10 9.64
C TYR A 152 -11.25 3.23 10.60
N SER A 153 -10.31 2.91 11.50
CA SER A 153 -9.88 3.83 12.55
C SER A 153 -9.45 5.20 12.01
N ALA A 154 -10.12 6.27 12.46
CA ALA A 154 -9.73 7.66 12.18
C ALA A 154 -8.34 8.05 12.72
N LYS A 155 -7.78 7.24 13.63
CA LYS A 155 -6.45 7.46 14.20
C LYS A 155 -5.39 6.57 13.56
N HIS A 156 -5.70 5.30 13.34
CA HIS A 156 -4.69 4.30 12.98
C HIS A 156 -4.79 3.78 11.55
N GLY A 157 -5.90 3.98 10.83
CA GLY A 157 -6.16 3.30 9.55
C GLY A 157 -6.41 1.80 9.73
N HIS A 158 -6.20 1.01 8.68
CA HIS A 158 -6.25 -0.46 8.69
C HIS A 158 -5.22 -1.05 7.73
N ILE A 159 -4.71 -2.25 8.01
CA ILE A 159 -3.68 -2.91 7.19
C ILE A 159 -3.94 -4.40 7.16
N GLU A 160 -3.82 -5.01 5.98
CA GLU A 160 -4.16 -6.41 5.74
C GLU A 160 -3.26 -7.05 4.70
N VAL A 161 -3.16 -8.38 4.74
CA VAL A 161 -2.55 -9.20 3.69
C VAL A 161 -3.66 -9.76 2.82
N VAL A 162 -3.58 -9.55 1.50
CA VAL A 162 -4.49 -10.18 0.53
C VAL A 162 -4.20 -11.68 0.48
N VAL A 163 -5.21 -12.51 0.71
CA VAL A 163 -5.01 -13.96 0.88
C VAL A 163 -5.48 -14.79 -0.31
N ASP A 164 -6.29 -14.21 -1.19
CA ASP A 164 -6.76 -14.82 -2.42
C ASP A 164 -7.10 -13.75 -3.47
N ASP A 165 -7.27 -14.17 -4.72
CA ASP A 165 -7.64 -13.30 -5.84
C ASP A 165 -9.15 -12.93 -5.80
N GLY A 166 -9.90 -13.53 -4.88
CA GLY A 166 -11.33 -13.32 -4.69
C GLY A 166 -11.68 -11.99 -4.01
N GLY A 167 -10.68 -11.19 -3.64
CA GLY A 167 -10.87 -9.91 -2.94
C GLY A 167 -11.05 -10.10 -1.44
N ARG A 168 -10.35 -11.08 -0.85
CA ARG A 168 -10.30 -11.27 0.61
C ARG A 168 -8.92 -10.90 1.16
N ALA A 169 -8.92 -10.25 2.31
CA ALA A 169 -7.70 -9.92 3.04
C ALA A 169 -7.81 -10.31 4.52
N CYS A 170 -6.67 -10.52 5.15
CA CYS A 170 -6.55 -10.95 6.54
C CYS A 170 -5.53 -10.10 7.30
N SER A 171 -5.87 -9.73 8.53
CA SER A 171 -4.94 -9.08 9.46
C SER A 171 -5.08 -9.66 10.85
N ASP A 172 -6.00 -9.15 11.67
CA ASP A 172 -6.43 -9.73 12.94
C ASP A 172 -7.65 -10.66 12.80
N PHE A 173 -8.46 -10.42 11.77
CA PHE A 173 -9.51 -11.28 11.21
C PHE A 173 -9.41 -11.29 9.67
N CYS A 174 -10.21 -12.12 9.00
CA CYS A 174 -10.32 -12.13 7.54
C CYS A 174 -11.66 -11.55 7.07
N GLY A 175 -11.64 -10.73 6.02
CA GLY A 175 -12.82 -10.07 5.49
C GLY A 175 -12.71 -9.77 4.00
N LYS A 176 -13.84 -9.38 3.40
CA LYS A 176 -13.85 -8.88 2.02
C LYS A 176 -13.17 -7.51 1.97
N ILE A 177 -12.35 -7.29 0.95
CA ILE A 177 -11.77 -6.00 0.61
C ILE A 177 -12.91 -5.10 0.10
N PRO A 178 -13.18 -3.95 0.73
CA PRO A 178 -14.17 -3.00 0.24
C PRO A 178 -13.81 -2.47 -1.16
N THR A 179 -14.81 -2.30 -2.03
CA THR A 179 -14.62 -1.83 -3.42
C THR A 179 -15.17 -0.42 -3.67
N ASP A 180 -15.91 0.15 -2.73
CA ASP A 180 -16.71 1.37 -2.91
C ASP A 180 -16.25 2.56 -2.06
N CYS A 181 -15.15 2.44 -1.31
CA CYS A 181 -14.72 3.44 -0.32
C CYS A 181 -13.27 3.95 -0.48
N GLY A 182 -12.80 3.98 -1.73
CA GLY A 182 -11.49 4.51 -2.13
C GLY A 182 -10.45 3.41 -2.38
N ALA A 183 -9.25 3.80 -2.83
CA ALA A 183 -8.16 2.86 -3.09
C ALA A 183 -7.24 2.76 -1.86
N PRO A 184 -6.83 1.55 -1.44
CA PRO A 184 -5.77 1.39 -0.44
C PRO A 184 -4.40 1.69 -1.07
N THR A 185 -3.40 1.96 -0.22
CA THR A 185 -2.00 1.84 -0.65
C THR A 185 -1.63 0.36 -0.76
N VAL A 186 -0.96 -0.05 -1.85
CA VAL A 186 -0.66 -1.45 -2.13
C VAL A 186 0.84 -1.68 -2.20
N PHE A 187 1.30 -2.69 -1.46
CA PHE A 187 2.67 -3.19 -1.51
C PHE A 187 2.66 -4.64 -1.97
N ILE A 188 3.29 -4.91 -3.11
CA ILE A 188 3.37 -6.27 -3.66
C ILE A 188 4.68 -6.94 -3.21
N PRO A 189 4.66 -8.26 -2.98
CA PRO A 189 5.87 -9.07 -2.86
C PRO A 189 6.67 -9.01 -4.16
N VAL A 190 7.94 -8.66 -4.07
CA VAL A 190 8.87 -8.69 -5.19
C VAL A 190 10.05 -9.56 -4.84
N THR A 191 10.70 -10.11 -5.87
CA THR A 191 11.97 -10.82 -5.66
C THR A 191 12.94 -9.79 -5.11
N ALA A 192 13.45 -10.01 -3.90
CA ALA A 192 14.43 -9.09 -3.31
C ALA A 192 15.64 -9.06 -4.24
N THR A 193 15.73 -8.01 -5.05
CA THR A 193 16.93 -7.73 -5.82
C THR A 193 18.03 -7.55 -4.78
N ALA A 194 19.04 -8.42 -4.83
CA ALA A 194 20.25 -8.16 -4.09
C ALA A 194 20.66 -6.73 -4.46
N PRO A 195 20.98 -5.84 -3.49
CA PRO A 195 21.36 -4.48 -3.81
C PRO A 195 22.48 -4.57 -4.85
N ASP A 196 22.23 -4.04 -6.05
CA ASP A 196 23.07 -4.22 -7.23
C ASP A 196 24.53 -3.95 -6.86
N ALA A 197 25.30 -5.01 -6.69
CA ALA A 197 26.72 -4.94 -6.51
C ALA A 197 27.35 -4.70 -7.90
N GLY A 198 27.14 -3.50 -8.46
CA GLY A 198 27.71 -3.08 -9.75
C GLY A 198 27.15 -3.87 -10.93
N SER A 199 26.03 -3.40 -11.50
CA SER A 199 25.52 -3.98 -12.76
C SER A 199 26.27 -3.39 -13.95
N ASP A 200 27.31 -4.11 -14.36
CA ASP A 200 28.09 -3.86 -15.56
C ASP A 200 27.33 -4.43 -16.78
N GLY A 201 26.39 -3.67 -17.35
CA GLY A 201 26.01 -3.76 -18.77
C GLY A 201 25.55 -5.11 -19.34
N GLY A 202 24.92 -5.98 -18.55
CA GLY A 202 24.33 -7.24 -19.05
C GLY A 202 23.02 -7.00 -19.80
N THR A 203 23.00 -7.23 -21.11
CA THR A 203 21.79 -7.21 -21.95
C THR A 203 20.92 -8.44 -21.70
N ASP A 204 20.10 -8.41 -20.65
CA ASP A 204 19.12 -9.45 -20.40
C ASP A 204 17.84 -9.21 -21.22
N ALA A 205 17.52 -10.20 -22.07
CA ALA A 205 16.39 -10.19 -23.01
C ALA A 205 14.99 -10.09 -22.35
N GLY A 206 14.90 -10.14 -21.01
CA GLY A 206 13.66 -9.94 -20.26
C GLY A 206 13.25 -8.47 -20.10
N GLY A 207 14.20 -7.53 -20.11
CA GLY A 207 13.91 -6.11 -19.85
C GLY A 207 13.10 -5.41 -20.96
N ALA A 208 13.18 -5.91 -22.20
CA ALA A 208 12.58 -5.26 -23.35
C ALA A 208 11.04 -5.29 -23.37
N ARG A 209 10.40 -6.23 -22.66
CA ARG A 209 8.92 -6.33 -22.61
C ARG A 209 8.29 -5.30 -21.68
N CYS A 210 9.01 -4.88 -20.64
CA CYS A 210 8.46 -4.02 -19.59
C CYS A 210 8.64 -2.52 -19.85
N SER A 211 9.33 -2.12 -20.92
CA SER A 211 9.62 -0.71 -21.24
C SER A 211 8.48 0.02 -21.95
N ALA A 212 7.45 -0.68 -22.46
CA ALA A 212 6.50 -0.08 -23.41
C ALA A 212 5.34 0.72 -22.79
N ARG A 213 5.18 0.79 -21.46
CA ARG A 213 3.99 1.41 -20.82
C ARG A 213 4.23 2.65 -19.97
N ARG A 214 5.47 3.03 -19.62
CA ARG A 214 5.68 4.24 -18.80
C ARG A 214 5.38 5.55 -19.53
N ASP A 215 5.34 5.53 -20.87
CA ASP A 215 5.18 6.73 -21.69
C ASP A 215 3.76 6.90 -22.28
N GLY A 216 2.80 6.07 -21.87
CA GLY A 216 1.45 6.07 -22.42
C GLY A 216 0.43 6.88 -21.63
N GLY A 217 0.32 8.19 -21.91
CA GLY A 217 -0.96 8.89 -21.84
C GLY A 217 -1.19 9.84 -20.66
N ALA A 218 -0.64 11.05 -20.74
CA ALA A 218 -1.18 12.25 -20.08
C ALA A 218 -1.30 13.41 -21.08
N ASP A 219 -1.82 13.14 -22.27
CA ASP A 219 -2.33 14.16 -23.19
C ASP A 219 -3.86 14.10 -23.19
N ALA A 220 -4.47 14.66 -22.15
CA ALA A 220 -5.89 14.98 -22.13
C ALA A 220 -6.05 16.49 -21.98
N ALA A 221 -6.67 17.05 -23.02
CA ALA A 221 -6.84 18.46 -23.29
C ALA A 221 -7.46 19.28 -22.16
N ASP A 222 -6.86 20.46 -21.98
CA ASP A 222 -7.48 21.77 -21.88
C ASP A 222 -9.03 21.79 -22.00
N ALA A 223 -9.70 21.84 -20.85
CA ALA A 223 -11.06 22.35 -20.73
C ALA A 223 -11.23 22.98 -19.34
N ARG A 224 -10.96 24.27 -19.24
CA ARG A 224 -11.48 25.11 -18.16
C ARG A 224 -12.97 25.37 -18.41
N PRO A 225 -13.83 25.17 -17.39
CA PRO A 225 -14.96 26.06 -17.23
C PRO A 225 -14.84 26.85 -15.94
N ASP A 226 -15.33 28.07 -16.03
CA ASP A 226 -15.18 29.17 -15.09
C ASP A 226 -15.67 28.87 -13.67
N ALA A 227 -14.95 29.50 -12.74
CA ALA A 227 -15.33 29.65 -11.35
C ALA A 227 -16.57 30.52 -11.20
N ALA A 228 -17.69 29.94 -10.76
CA ALA A 228 -18.70 30.59 -9.92
C ALA A 228 -19.76 29.55 -9.51
N ASP A 229 -19.62 28.93 -8.34
CA ASP A 229 -20.50 29.22 -7.21
C ASP A 229 -20.05 28.45 -5.97
N ALA A 230 -19.98 29.17 -4.86
CA ALA A 230 -19.52 28.68 -3.58
C ALA A 230 -20.70 28.12 -2.77
N ARG A 231 -20.39 27.13 -1.91
CA ARG A 231 -20.81 26.98 -0.49
C ARG A 231 -21.33 25.59 -0.13
N ALA A 232 -20.45 24.77 0.42
CA ALA A 232 -20.55 24.14 1.74
C ALA A 232 -19.26 23.33 1.99
N ASP A 233 -18.99 22.98 3.24
CA ASP A 233 -17.91 22.08 3.68
C ASP A 233 -16.54 22.74 3.90
N ALA A 234 -16.56 23.89 4.56
CA ALA A 234 -15.43 24.33 5.38
C ALA A 234 -15.40 23.54 6.71
N ALA A 235 -14.87 22.31 6.69
CA ALA A 235 -14.55 21.55 7.90
C ALA A 235 -13.53 20.40 7.68
N ASP A 236 -12.49 20.57 6.86
CA ASP A 236 -11.30 19.70 6.96
C ASP A 236 -10.02 20.49 6.66
N ALA A 237 -9.80 21.57 7.42
CA ALA A 237 -8.48 22.17 7.54
C ALA A 237 -7.60 21.19 8.33
N ARG A 238 -7.07 20.18 7.63
CA ARG A 238 -5.98 19.34 8.13
C ARG A 238 -4.84 20.29 8.49
N PRO A 239 -4.20 20.16 9.67
CA PRO A 239 -2.91 20.78 9.85
C PRO A 239 -1.98 20.16 8.81
N ASP A 240 -1.55 20.95 7.83
CA ASP A 240 -0.53 20.56 6.87
C ASP A 240 0.62 19.95 7.67
N VAL A 241 0.83 18.65 7.49
CA VAL A 241 2.05 18.01 7.97
C VAL A 241 3.13 18.65 7.13
N VAL A 242 3.79 19.67 7.68
CA VAL A 242 4.90 20.35 7.03
C VAL A 242 5.94 19.28 6.74
N GLN A 243 5.97 18.82 5.49
CA GLN A 243 6.94 17.88 5.00
C GLN A 243 8.29 18.61 5.04
N LYS A 244 9.05 18.34 6.11
CA LYS A 244 10.22 19.16 6.48
C LYS A 244 11.24 19.26 5.34
N ASP A 245 11.46 18.16 4.62
CA ASP A 245 12.22 18.15 3.37
C ASP A 245 11.25 18.06 2.19
N SER A 246 11.00 19.21 1.56
CA SER A 246 10.13 19.33 0.39
C SER A 246 10.60 20.45 -0.51
N CYS A 247 10.48 20.23 -1.82
CA CYS A 247 10.78 21.23 -2.85
C CYS A 247 9.54 21.99 -3.34
N ALA A 248 8.35 21.68 -2.79
CA ALA A 248 7.13 22.40 -3.12
C ALA A 248 7.27 23.89 -2.76
N GLY A 249 7.08 24.77 -3.76
CA GLY A 249 7.22 26.22 -3.58
C GLY A 249 8.65 26.72 -3.37
N ARG A 250 9.68 25.86 -3.52
CA ARG A 250 11.09 26.25 -3.47
C ARG A 250 11.64 26.48 -4.87
N ALA A 251 12.61 27.39 -4.98
CA ALA A 251 13.39 27.57 -6.20
C ALA A 251 14.32 26.38 -6.42
N ASP A 252 14.81 26.21 -7.65
CA ASP A 252 15.83 25.22 -7.96
C ASP A 252 17.14 25.57 -7.24
N GLY A 253 17.75 24.58 -6.57
CA GLY A 253 18.93 24.81 -5.73
C GLY A 253 19.14 23.75 -4.66
N TRP A 254 20.19 23.91 -3.85
CA TRP A 254 20.49 23.01 -2.73
C TRP A 254 19.93 23.57 -1.41
N TYR A 255 19.40 22.69 -0.57
CA TYR A 255 18.80 23.00 0.73
C TYR A 255 19.29 22.02 1.79
N CYS A 256 19.53 22.48 3.02
CA CYS A 256 19.92 21.59 4.10
C CYS A 256 18.71 20.78 4.63
N SER A 257 18.87 19.47 4.81
CA SER A 257 17.82 18.57 5.31
C SER A 257 17.46 18.83 6.78
N GLU A 258 16.20 18.59 7.13
CA GLU A 258 15.71 18.56 8.52
C GLU A 258 15.29 17.17 9.01
N LEU A 259 15.21 16.16 8.13
CA LEU A 259 14.74 14.81 8.47
C LEU A 259 15.88 13.80 8.69
N ALA A 260 17.07 14.05 8.18
CA ALA A 260 18.19 13.12 8.28
C ALA A 260 19.42 13.76 8.92
N THR A 261 20.26 12.92 9.54
CA THR A 261 21.67 13.24 9.84
C THR A 261 22.53 13.29 8.56
N TYR A 262 21.89 13.25 7.38
CA TYR A 262 22.43 13.49 6.05
C TYR A 262 22.05 14.92 5.64
N SER A 263 22.94 15.63 4.97
CA SER A 263 23.09 17.06 5.24
C SER A 263 22.31 17.97 4.28
N ALA A 264 22.14 17.63 3.00
CA ALA A 264 21.46 18.48 2.02
C ALA A 264 20.70 17.71 0.93
N TYR A 265 19.77 18.38 0.24
CA TYR A 265 19.04 17.89 -0.93
C TYR A 265 18.94 18.97 -2.01
N GLN A 266 18.88 18.56 -3.28
CA GLN A 266 18.72 19.47 -4.42
C GLN A 266 17.27 19.48 -4.88
N CYS A 267 16.69 20.68 -5.01
CA CYS A 267 15.43 20.91 -5.69
C CYS A 267 15.65 21.21 -7.16
N LYS A 268 14.85 20.58 -8.03
CA LYS A 268 14.75 20.87 -9.45
C LYS A 268 13.30 20.70 -9.90
N GLY A 269 12.70 21.75 -10.46
CA GLY A 269 11.30 21.73 -10.88
C GLY A 269 10.32 21.41 -9.74
N GLN A 270 10.60 21.93 -8.53
CA GLN A 270 9.84 21.65 -7.31
C GLN A 270 9.85 20.17 -6.83
N GLN A 271 10.75 19.34 -7.35
CA GLN A 271 10.98 17.96 -6.90
C GLN A 271 12.39 17.80 -6.32
N ILE A 272 12.57 16.85 -5.39
CA ILE A 272 13.90 16.49 -4.89
C ILE A 272 14.60 15.67 -5.97
N ALA A 273 15.66 16.23 -6.54
CA ALA A 273 16.44 15.61 -7.61
C ALA A 273 17.64 14.81 -7.10
N LEU A 274 18.33 15.29 -6.06
CA LEU A 274 19.53 14.67 -5.50
C LEU A 274 19.61 14.85 -3.98
N GLY A 275 20.35 13.98 -3.31
CA GLY A 275 20.76 14.10 -1.91
C GLY A 275 22.28 14.24 -1.79
N TYR A 276 22.75 14.91 -0.75
CA TYR A 276 24.16 15.04 -0.42
C TYR A 276 24.40 14.76 1.07
N GLN A 277 25.44 13.99 1.36
CA GLN A 277 25.81 13.59 2.71
C GLN A 277 27.12 14.25 3.11
N CYS A 278 27.14 14.93 4.25
CA CYS A 278 28.37 15.39 4.89
C CYS A 278 29.10 14.23 5.57
N ALA A 279 30.41 14.39 5.79
CA ALA A 279 31.17 13.42 6.57
C ALA A 279 30.58 13.24 7.98
N SER A 280 30.90 12.10 8.62
CA SER A 280 30.37 11.78 9.95
C SER A 280 30.66 12.91 10.95
N GLY A 281 29.62 13.38 11.63
CA GLY A 281 29.69 14.46 12.62
C GLY A 281 29.61 15.87 12.04
N GLN A 282 29.51 16.04 10.72
CA GLN A 282 29.30 17.33 10.07
C GLN A 282 27.83 17.51 9.65
N SER A 283 27.42 18.78 9.56
CA SER A 283 26.09 19.21 9.13
C SER A 283 26.18 20.13 7.92
N CYS A 284 25.09 20.29 7.17
CA CYS A 284 25.06 21.24 6.07
C CYS A 284 24.98 22.66 6.61
N ALA A 285 25.88 23.51 6.14
CA ALA A 285 25.82 24.93 6.41
C ALA A 285 24.73 25.57 5.53
N SER A 286 23.78 26.28 6.15
CA SER A 286 22.75 27.04 5.44
C SER A 286 22.86 28.55 5.65
N SER A 287 22.47 29.34 4.65
CA SER A 287 22.29 30.78 4.77
C SER A 287 20.82 31.13 4.94
N GLY A 288 20.43 31.66 6.11
CA GLY A 288 19.11 32.25 6.34
C GLY A 288 17.96 31.26 6.56
N PRO A 289 16.72 31.78 6.65
CA PRO A 289 15.54 31.01 7.09
C PRO A 289 15.03 30.02 6.04
N SER A 290 15.37 30.22 4.76
CA SER A 290 15.02 29.27 3.68
C SER A 290 15.81 27.97 3.74
N ARG A 291 16.88 27.93 4.56
CA ARG A 291 17.84 26.83 4.64
C ARG A 291 18.53 26.49 3.31
N ALA A 292 18.66 27.47 2.42
CA ALA A 292 19.48 27.32 1.22
C ALA A 292 20.91 26.95 1.64
N ALA A 293 21.44 25.87 1.06
CA ALA A 293 22.77 25.38 1.37
C ALA A 293 23.83 26.39 0.91
N VAL A 294 24.80 26.68 1.77
CA VAL A 294 26.00 27.41 1.38
C VAL A 294 26.81 26.48 0.48
N MET A 295 27.20 26.94 -0.69
CA MET A 295 27.98 26.12 -1.64
C MET A 295 29.47 26.38 -1.46
N GLN A 296 30.26 25.33 -1.40
CA GLN A 296 31.73 25.37 -1.41
C GLN A 296 32.23 24.41 -2.48
N ASN A 297 33.01 24.91 -3.45
CA ASN A 297 33.50 24.09 -4.57
C ASN A 297 32.38 23.35 -5.33
N ASN A 298 31.25 24.03 -5.58
CA ASN A 298 30.06 23.48 -6.25
C ASN A 298 29.36 22.31 -5.54
N VAL A 299 29.65 22.07 -4.26
CA VAL A 299 28.88 21.14 -3.41
C VAL A 299 28.37 21.84 -2.16
N PRO A 300 27.32 21.33 -1.49
CA PRO A 300 26.89 21.85 -0.20
C PRO A 300 28.04 21.84 0.82
N ALA A 301 28.30 22.97 1.44
CA ALA A 301 29.32 23.12 2.46
C ALA A 301 28.92 22.36 3.73
N CYS A 302 29.90 21.63 4.29
CA CYS A 302 29.76 20.83 5.49
C CYS A 302 30.60 21.42 6.61
N ASN A 303 30.00 21.62 7.78
CA ASN A 303 30.71 22.08 8.98
C ASN A 303 30.35 21.29 10.23
#